data_AF-A0A533SET4-F1
#
_entry.id   AF-A0A533SET4-F1
#
_cell.length_a   1.000
_cell.length_b   1.000
_cell.length_c   1.000
_cell.angle_alpha   90.00
_cell.angle_beta   90.00
_cell.angle_gamma   90.00
#
_symmetry.space_group_name_H-M   'P 1'
#
loop_
_entity.id
_entity.type
_entity.pdbx_description
1 polymer ?
#
loop_
_entity_poly.entity_id
_entity_poly.type
_entity_poly.pdbx_seq_one_letter_code
_entity_poly.pdbx_strand_id
1 'polypeptide(L)'
;MIAAHLSAGGFMRYLTFFCLLISLLLLLPCQLLAEDGALSVEEISITTRIIRGNPVDAVQRISSSAIKEIYCFTKVVSPDDGQREIIHAWYRKDELISRFRLPVSGTSWRTYSKKLVTPDMAGEWRVEVLDSDENLLKTTKFILN
;
A
#
# COMPACT_ATOMS: atom_id res chain seq x y z
N MET A 1 -76.33 -22.86 -16.76
CA MET A 1 -75.87 -21.46 -16.77
C MET A 1 -74.56 -21.42 -15.98
N ILE A 2 -73.41 -21.44 -16.66
CA ILE A 2 -72.07 -21.50 -16.05
C ILE A 2 -71.27 -20.30 -16.52
N ALA A 3 -70.36 -19.85 -15.65
CA ALA A 3 -69.24 -18.90 -15.82
C ALA A 3 -69.57 -17.47 -15.35
N ALA A 4 -68.71 -16.76 -14.62
CA ALA A 4 -67.31 -16.99 -14.28
C ALA A 4 -66.98 -16.33 -12.93
N HIS A 5 -66.33 -17.08 -12.05
CA HIS A 5 -65.72 -16.57 -10.81
C HIS A 5 -64.40 -15.88 -11.20
N LEU A 6 -64.45 -14.57 -11.49
CA LEU A 6 -63.25 -13.79 -11.83
C LEU A 6 -62.39 -13.61 -10.57
N SER A 7 -61.23 -14.26 -10.60
CA SER A 7 -60.29 -14.38 -9.49
C SER A 7 -59.61 -13.06 -9.13
N ALA A 8 -60.00 -12.46 -8.00
CA ALA A 8 -59.31 -11.35 -7.35
C ALA A 8 -57.86 -11.69 -6.94
N GLY A 9 -57.46 -12.97 -7.02
CA GLY A 9 -56.11 -13.43 -6.69
C GLY A 9 -55.05 -13.04 -7.71
N GLY A 10 -55.41 -12.63 -8.93
CA GLY A 10 -54.45 -12.23 -9.96
C GLY A 10 -53.75 -10.91 -9.63
N PHE A 11 -54.51 -9.88 -9.25
CA PHE A 11 -53.98 -8.53 -9.00
C PHE A 11 -53.05 -8.48 -7.78
N MET A 12 -53.43 -9.18 -6.70
CA MET A 12 -52.59 -9.32 -5.49
C MET A 12 -51.31 -10.10 -5.77
N ARG A 13 -51.35 -11.09 -6.69
CA ARG A 13 -50.16 -11.82 -7.16
C ARG A 13 -49.23 -10.92 -7.96
N TYR A 14 -49.73 -10.10 -8.88
CA TYR A 14 -48.88 -9.16 -9.62
C TYR A 14 -48.23 -8.13 -8.70
N LEU A 15 -48.95 -7.65 -7.69
CA LEU A 15 -48.43 -6.70 -6.70
C LEU A 15 -47.34 -7.33 -5.81
N THR A 16 -47.51 -8.59 -5.38
CA THR A 16 -46.48 -9.31 -4.62
C THR A 16 -45.28 -9.70 -5.48
N PHE A 17 -45.49 -10.08 -6.75
CA PHE A 17 -44.41 -10.30 -7.70
C PHE A 17 -43.63 -9.01 -7.98
N PHE A 18 -44.31 -7.86 -8.10
CA PHE A 18 -43.69 -6.56 -8.30
C PHE A 18 -42.87 -6.13 -7.07
N CYS A 19 -43.37 -6.33 -5.85
CA CYS A 19 -42.63 -6.09 -4.61
C CYS A 19 -41.43 -7.05 -4.44
N LEU A 20 -41.56 -8.33 -4.83
CA LEU A 20 -40.45 -9.28 -4.82
C LEU A 20 -39.40 -8.94 -5.88
N LEU A 21 -39.80 -8.45 -7.06
CA LEU A 21 -38.89 -8.00 -8.11
C LEU A 21 -38.12 -6.73 -7.70
N ILE A 22 -38.77 -5.79 -7.02
CA ILE A 22 -38.15 -4.58 -6.46
C ILE A 22 -37.23 -4.93 -5.28
N SER A 23 -37.64 -5.85 -4.40
CA SER A 23 -36.79 -6.37 -3.33
C SER A 23 -35.56 -7.10 -3.88
N LEU A 24 -35.72 -7.88 -4.95
CA LEU A 24 -34.62 -8.55 -5.65
C LEU A 24 -33.69 -7.56 -6.40
N LEU A 25 -34.24 -6.42 -6.88
CA LEU A 25 -33.46 -5.32 -7.46
C LEU A 25 -32.69 -4.50 -6.40
N LEU A 26 -33.23 -4.39 -5.17
CA LEU A 26 -32.59 -3.74 -4.02
C LEU A 26 -31.60 -4.65 -3.29
N LEU A 27 -31.69 -5.96 -3.50
CA LEU A 27 -30.76 -6.99 -3.01
C LEU A 27 -29.64 -7.31 -4.00
N LEU A 28 -29.59 -6.66 -5.17
CA LEU A 28 -28.39 -6.69 -6.02
C LEU A 28 -27.25 -6.09 -5.20
N PRO A 29 -26.21 -6.86 -4.81
CA PRO A 29 -25.06 -6.27 -4.18
C PRO A 29 -24.39 -5.40 -5.24
N CYS A 30 -24.62 -4.09 -5.19
CA CYS A 30 -23.77 -3.12 -5.85
C CYS A 30 -22.45 -3.08 -5.06
N GLN A 31 -21.73 -4.19 -5.06
CA GLN A 31 -20.39 -4.31 -4.51
C GLN A 31 -19.52 -5.00 -5.57
N LEU A 32 -19.57 -4.45 -6.78
CA LEU A 32 -18.39 -4.39 -7.65
C LEU A 32 -17.53 -3.23 -7.17
N LEU A 33 -17.08 -3.30 -5.91
CA LEU A 33 -15.80 -2.68 -5.61
C LEU A 33 -14.81 -3.64 -6.25
N ALA A 34 -14.36 -3.31 -7.45
CA ALA A 34 -13.05 -3.76 -7.84
C ALA A 34 -12.13 -3.30 -6.71
N GLU A 35 -11.65 -4.24 -5.88
CA GLU A 35 -10.45 -3.98 -5.10
C GLU A 35 -9.35 -3.84 -6.14
N ASP A 36 -9.20 -2.62 -6.65
CA ASP A 36 -7.98 -2.22 -7.31
C ASP A 36 -6.90 -2.42 -6.25
N GLY A 37 -6.15 -3.51 -6.37
CA GLY A 37 -5.25 -3.97 -5.30
C GLY A 37 -4.37 -2.83 -4.81
N ALA A 38 -4.38 -2.52 -3.51
CA ALA A 38 -3.68 -1.33 -3.04
C ALA A 38 -2.15 -1.44 -3.23
N LEU A 39 -1.50 -0.30 -3.45
CA LEU A 39 -0.04 -0.18 -3.42
C LEU A 39 0.48 -0.73 -2.09
N SER A 40 1.41 -1.68 -2.12
CA SER A 40 1.90 -2.33 -0.91
C SER A 40 3.40 -2.64 -0.95
N VAL A 41 4.02 -2.65 0.24
CA VAL A 41 5.45 -2.94 0.39
C VAL A 41 5.67 -4.41 0.72
N GLU A 42 6.13 -5.17 -0.27
CA GLU A 42 6.49 -6.58 -0.14
C GLU A 42 7.76 -6.74 0.71
N GLU A 43 8.78 -5.94 0.42
CA GLU A 43 10.08 -6.01 1.10
C GLU A 43 10.58 -4.62 1.48
N ILE A 44 11.17 -4.52 2.66
CA ILE A 44 11.91 -3.34 3.11
C ILE A 44 13.18 -3.81 3.82
N SER A 45 14.33 -3.25 3.45
CA SER A 45 15.62 -3.59 4.06
C SER A 45 16.52 -2.37 4.17
N ILE A 46 17.17 -2.23 5.33
CA ILE A 46 18.28 -1.30 5.49
C ILE A 46 19.56 -2.03 5.10
N THR A 47 20.31 -1.47 4.15
CA THR A 47 21.50 -2.13 3.59
C THR A 47 22.67 -1.17 3.44
N THR A 48 23.88 -1.71 3.51
CA THR A 48 25.13 -0.95 3.32
C THR A 48 25.44 -0.71 1.84
N ARG A 49 24.85 -1.49 0.93
CA ARG A 49 25.10 -1.36 -0.50
C ARG A 49 23.96 -1.95 -1.34
N ILE A 50 23.74 -1.38 -2.51
CA ILE A 50 22.91 -1.94 -3.57
C ILE A 50 23.79 -2.44 -4.71
N ILE A 51 23.66 -3.70 -5.11
CA ILE A 51 24.33 -4.26 -6.28
C ILE A 51 23.26 -4.79 -7.24
N ARG A 52 23.30 -4.32 -8.50
CA ARG A 52 22.34 -4.71 -9.55
C ARG A 52 20.87 -4.59 -9.07
N GLY A 53 20.57 -3.52 -8.34
CA GLY A 53 19.21 -3.23 -7.84
C GLY A 53 18.75 -4.07 -6.65
N ASN A 54 19.63 -4.84 -5.99
CA ASN A 54 19.30 -5.65 -4.82
C ASN A 54 20.15 -5.25 -3.61
N PRO A 55 19.60 -5.33 -2.38
CA PRO A 55 20.36 -5.16 -1.16
C PRO A 55 21.37 -6.30 -1.00
N VAL A 56 22.60 -5.99 -0.58
CA VAL A 56 23.63 -7.02 -0.35
C VAL A 56 23.55 -7.62 1.05
N ASP A 57 22.94 -6.90 1.98
CA ASP A 57 22.78 -7.26 3.38
C ASP A 57 21.48 -6.66 3.94
N ALA A 58 21.17 -7.02 5.18
CA ALA A 58 20.09 -6.43 5.96
C ALA A 58 20.62 -6.11 7.36
N VAL A 59 20.79 -4.83 7.68
CA VAL A 59 21.43 -4.38 8.93
C VAL A 59 20.44 -3.65 9.83
N GLN A 60 20.43 -4.02 11.11
CA GLN A 60 19.65 -3.32 12.14
C GLN A 60 20.52 -2.46 13.05
N ARG A 61 21.83 -2.72 13.09
CA ARG A 61 22.81 -1.94 13.86
C ARG A 61 24.13 -1.91 13.12
N ILE A 62 24.71 -0.73 12.96
CA ILE A 62 26.00 -0.54 12.26
C ILE A 62 26.71 0.72 12.74
N SER A 63 28.04 0.67 12.81
CA SER A 63 28.81 1.84 13.22
C SER A 63 28.75 2.90 12.14
N SER A 64 28.40 4.12 12.56
CA SER A 64 28.42 5.32 11.73
C SER A 64 29.81 5.59 11.13
N SER A 65 30.87 5.18 11.83
CA SER A 65 32.26 5.30 11.35
C SER A 65 32.67 4.24 10.32
N ALA A 66 31.95 3.10 10.26
CA ALA A 66 32.29 1.98 9.39
C ALA A 66 31.77 2.13 7.95
N ILE A 67 30.81 3.02 7.72
CA ILE A 67 30.15 3.23 6.43
C ILE A 67 30.11 4.71 6.07
N LYS A 68 30.09 5.01 4.77
CA LYS A 68 29.92 6.38 4.25
C LYS A 68 28.50 6.67 3.80
N GLU A 69 27.72 5.63 3.61
CA GLU A 69 26.36 5.70 3.10
C GLU A 69 25.56 4.49 3.56
N ILE A 70 24.25 4.68 3.68
CA ILE A 70 23.28 3.66 4.02
C ILE A 70 22.05 3.83 3.16
N TYR A 71 21.39 2.72 2.85
CA TYR A 71 20.28 2.66 1.93
C TYR A 71 19.05 2.10 2.63
N CYS A 72 17.88 2.63 2.28
CA CYS A 72 16.61 1.95 2.51
C CYS A 72 16.14 1.42 1.17
N PHE A 73 16.22 0.11 1.00
CA PHE A 73 15.70 -0.63 -0.15
C PHE A 73 14.25 -0.99 0.10
N THR A 74 13.43 -0.88 -0.95
CA THR A 74 12.02 -1.23 -0.90
C THR A 74 11.61 -1.92 -2.20
N LYS A 75 10.94 -3.08 -2.07
CA LYS A 75 10.22 -3.75 -3.15
C LYS A 75 8.73 -3.51 -2.95
N VAL A 76 8.08 -2.99 -3.98
CA VAL A 76 6.67 -2.57 -3.97
C VAL A 76 5.90 -3.41 -4.98
N VAL A 77 4.65 -3.71 -4.64
CA VAL A 77 3.66 -4.29 -5.55
C VAL A 77 2.54 -3.27 -5.75
N SER A 78 2.16 -3.07 -7.01
CA SER A 78 1.11 -2.15 -7.46
C SER A 78 0.02 -2.94 -8.20
N PRO A 79 -1.23 -2.45 -8.23
CA PRO A 79 -2.31 -3.16 -8.92
C PRO A 79 -2.14 -3.21 -10.44
N ASP A 80 -1.56 -2.15 -11.00
CA ASP A 80 -1.35 -1.98 -12.44
C ASP A 80 0.05 -1.39 -12.72
N ASP A 81 0.34 -1.16 -14.00
CA ASP A 81 1.61 -0.61 -14.49
C ASP A 81 1.65 0.93 -14.57
N GLY A 82 0.62 1.59 -14.03
CA GLY A 82 0.54 3.03 -13.90
C GLY A 82 1.69 3.62 -13.09
N GLN A 83 2.08 4.84 -13.46
CA GLN A 83 3.12 5.59 -12.74
C GLN A 83 2.61 6.01 -11.37
N ARG A 84 3.30 5.56 -10.32
CA ARG A 84 3.04 5.89 -8.92
C ARG A 84 4.30 6.39 -8.26
N GLU A 85 4.17 6.83 -7.01
CA GLU A 85 5.30 7.19 -6.17
C GLU A 85 5.14 6.58 -4.77
N ILE A 86 6.28 6.29 -4.14
CA ILE A 86 6.36 6.12 -2.69
C ILE A 86 7.28 7.19 -2.10
N ILE A 87 7.13 7.44 -0.82
CA ILE A 87 7.96 8.38 -0.08
C ILE A 87 8.73 7.62 0.97
N HIS A 88 10.06 7.72 0.96
CA HIS A 88 10.89 7.34 2.11
C HIS A 88 11.08 8.55 3.01
N ALA A 89 10.42 8.54 4.18
CA ALA A 89 10.58 9.54 5.22
C ALA A 89 11.55 9.03 6.29
N TRP A 90 12.72 9.65 6.38
CA TRP A 90 13.79 9.29 7.32
C TRP A 90 13.70 10.14 8.58
N TYR A 91 13.62 9.47 9.72
CA TYR A 91 13.57 10.07 11.04
C TYR A 91 14.80 9.68 11.85
N ARG A 92 15.25 10.59 12.72
CA ARG A 92 16.24 10.33 13.77
C ARG A 92 15.69 10.88 15.08
N LYS A 93 15.61 10.05 16.12
CA LYS A 93 15.00 10.44 17.42
C LYS A 93 13.62 11.11 17.25
N ASP A 94 12.79 10.54 16.37
CA ASP A 94 11.46 11.03 15.97
C ASP A 94 11.39 12.40 15.27
N GLU A 95 12.52 13.04 15.02
CA GLU A 95 12.59 14.21 14.15
C GLU A 95 12.73 13.76 12.69
N LEU A 96 11.90 14.31 11.80
CA LEU A 96 12.03 14.08 10.37
C LEU A 96 13.27 14.79 9.81
N ILE A 97 14.20 14.03 9.26
CA ILE A 97 15.47 14.53 8.74
C ILE A 97 15.42 14.74 7.21
N SER A 98 14.74 13.85 6.48
CA SER A 98 14.65 13.97 5.02
C SER A 98 13.52 13.13 4.45
N ARG A 99 12.97 13.57 3.31
CA ARG A 99 11.99 12.83 2.51
C ARG A 99 12.53 12.62 1.09
N PHE A 100 12.30 11.43 0.54
CA PHE A 100 12.65 11.10 -0.85
C PHE A 100 11.43 10.53 -1.55
N ARG A 101 10.96 11.21 -2.61
CA ARG A 101 9.94 10.67 -3.53
C ARG A 101 10.63 9.75 -4.52
N LEU A 102 10.10 8.55 -4.67
CA LEU A 102 10.69 7.50 -5.49
C LEU A 102 9.62 6.99 -6.48
N PRO A 103 9.90 7.02 -7.79
CA PRO A 103 8.95 6.54 -8.77
C PRO A 103 8.78 5.02 -8.67
N VAL A 104 7.54 4.58 -8.92
CA VAL A 104 7.13 3.18 -9.05
C VAL A 104 6.51 3.02 -10.42
N SER A 105 7.19 2.27 -11.29
CA SER A 105 6.83 2.13 -12.70
C SER A 105 6.60 0.66 -13.04
N GLY A 106 5.52 0.08 -12.52
CA GLY A 106 5.13 -1.30 -12.78
C GLY A 106 4.43 -1.97 -11.61
N THR A 107 3.89 -3.16 -11.89
CA THR A 107 3.18 -3.99 -10.91
C THR A 107 4.10 -4.58 -9.84
N SER A 108 5.39 -4.80 -10.16
CA SER A 108 6.43 -5.11 -9.18
C SER A 108 7.66 -4.26 -9.44
N TRP A 109 8.04 -3.45 -8.47
CA TRP A 109 9.10 -2.46 -8.63
C TRP A 109 10.07 -2.47 -7.45
N ARG A 110 11.34 -2.21 -7.74
CA ARG A 110 12.39 -2.05 -6.73
C ARG A 110 12.92 -0.63 -6.79
N THR A 111 13.01 -0.01 -5.64
CA THR A 111 13.58 1.33 -5.51
C THR A 111 14.32 1.47 -4.19
N TYR A 112 15.09 2.54 -4.04
CA TYR A 112 15.81 2.83 -2.81
C TYR A 112 16.08 4.32 -2.67
N SER A 113 16.18 4.76 -1.42
CA SER A 113 16.74 6.07 -1.07
C SER A 113 18.06 5.89 -0.33
N LYS A 114 18.95 6.87 -0.44
CA LYS A 114 20.28 6.85 0.17
C LYS A 114 20.46 7.99 1.17
N LYS A 115 21.12 7.70 2.29
CA LYS A 115 21.67 8.71 3.21
C LYS A 115 23.19 8.57 3.25
N LEU A 116 23.89 9.70 3.13
CA LEU A 116 25.29 9.77 3.50
C LEU A 116 25.37 9.68 5.03
N VAL A 117 26.40 9.01 5.53
CA VAL A 117 26.61 8.77 6.96
C VAL A 117 27.90 9.45 7.39
N THR A 118 27.79 10.26 8.45
CA THR A 118 28.90 10.87 9.16
C THR A 118 28.89 10.44 10.64
N PRO A 119 30.01 10.53 11.38
CA PRO A 119 30.08 10.05 12.76
C PRO A 119 29.08 10.69 13.73
N ASP A 120 28.63 11.92 13.47
CA ASP A 120 27.62 12.65 14.27
C ASP A 120 26.17 12.17 14.01
N MET A 121 25.98 11.24 13.08
CA MET A 121 24.67 10.67 12.75
C MET A 121 24.29 9.48 13.63
N ALA A 122 25.10 9.13 14.64
CA ALA A 122 24.77 8.10 15.61
C ALA A 122 23.40 8.36 16.28
N GLY A 123 22.68 7.27 16.55
CA GLY A 123 21.36 7.29 17.17
C GLY A 123 20.39 6.28 16.57
N GLU A 124 19.15 6.35 17.06
CA GLU A 124 18.03 5.56 16.55
C GLU A 124 17.44 6.23 15.31
N TRP A 125 17.34 5.44 14.26
CA TRP A 125 16.77 5.84 12.98
C TRP A 125 15.55 5.02 12.65
N ARG A 126 14.60 5.66 11.98
CA ARG A 126 13.39 5.06 11.45
C ARG A 126 13.19 5.53 10.02
N VAL A 127 12.78 4.62 9.14
CA VAL A 127 12.30 4.98 7.81
C VAL A 127 10.86 4.54 7.70
N GLU A 128 10.00 5.48 7.35
CA GLU A 128 8.63 5.21 6.94
C GLU A 128 8.55 5.22 5.42
N VAL A 129 7.86 4.24 4.88
CA VAL A 129 7.47 4.17 3.47
C VAL A 129 6.01 4.57 3.41
N LEU A 130 5.73 5.67 2.72
CA LEU A 130 4.39 6.21 2.53
C LEU A 130 3.98 6.11 1.05
N ASP A 131 2.68 6.09 0.78
CA ASP A 131 2.16 6.34 -0.57
C ASP A 131 2.13 7.85 -0.91
N SER A 132 1.55 8.20 -2.06
CA SER A 132 1.41 9.59 -2.50
C SER A 132 0.48 10.44 -1.64
N ASP A 133 -0.46 9.80 -0.94
CA ASP A 133 -1.44 10.45 -0.06
C ASP A 133 -0.95 10.52 1.40
N GLU A 134 0.34 10.21 1.62
CA GLU A 134 1.00 10.13 2.93
C GLU A 134 0.46 9.02 3.85
N ASN A 135 -0.26 8.03 3.32
CA ASN A 135 -0.63 6.85 4.11
C ASN A 135 0.59 5.98 4.37
N LEU A 136 0.71 5.49 5.60
CA LEU A 136 1.82 4.63 6.00
C LEU A 136 1.66 3.22 5.41
N LEU A 137 2.60 2.81 4.56
CA LEU A 137 2.66 1.46 4.00
C LEU A 137 3.53 0.53 4.86
N LYS A 138 4.70 1.00 5.31
CA LYS A 138 5.61 0.21 6.15
C LYS A 138 6.59 1.07 6.93
N THR A 139 7.11 0.52 8.02
CA THR A 139 8.15 1.13 8.85
C THR A 139 9.30 0.16 9.04
N THR A 140 10.53 0.67 9.01
CA THR A 140 11.73 -0.05 9.47
C THR A 140 12.55 0.81 10.42
N LYS A 141 13.27 0.19 11.34
CA LYS A 141 14.12 0.86 12.34
C LYS A 141 15.52 0.25 12.34
N PHE A 142 16.52 1.09 12.58
CA PHE A 142 17.91 0.67 12.73
C PHE A 142 18.67 1.65 13.63
N ILE A 143 19.86 1.24 14.07
CA ILE A 143 20.69 2.03 14.97
C ILE A 143 22.05 2.28 14.33
N LEU A 144 22.45 3.55 14.27
CA LEU A 144 23.83 3.94 14.01
C LEU A 144 24.55 4.13 15.34
N ASN A 145 25.66 3.43 15.56
CA ASN A 145 26.49 3.58 16.75
C ASN A 145 27.84 4.24 16.51
#